data_AF-A0AAV4ZV80-F1
#
_entry.id   AF-A0AAV4ZV80-F1
#
_cell.length_a   1.000
_cell.length_b   1.000
_cell.length_c   1.000
_cell.angle_alpha   90.00
_cell.angle_beta   90.00
_cell.angle_gamma   90.00
#
_symmetry.space_group_name_H-M   'P 1'
#
loop_
_entity.id
_entity.type
_entity.pdbx_description
1 polymer ?
#
loop_
_entity_poly.entity_id
_entity_poly.type
_entity_poly.pdbx_seq_one_letter_code
_entity_poly.pdbx_strand_id
1 'polypeptide(L)'
;MPVAMWFSPASFRVPPRGPGMTPGERAPPWAVGRALGTSRLRVGPVARWVRDGLAPLAVALMAFGWGPAAAQGPVAAQGAAECGAGAARADRLAEVGPRGEIRLASGARVLLDSLRWPDEPEADRAARAWLEARRAGDLTVVPRGAPDRWGRRRADLVPEDGEADLAGGLAAAGLAAVDPGEADALCRPALLRAEAGARARGLGLWRAPLPEARDGPALRALAGRFVVVEGRVRHVGERAARTYLDFVRRGEDGLTVTVSKRTWRRVLEHGLTGAGLTGRRVRVRGVVEIRRGPVIEVAVPELVEPLDEAGTEDGRRGAESGHAEGRGTGRER
;
A
#
# COMPACT_ATOMS: atom_id res chain seq x y z
N MET A 1 -6.69 -46.36 -34.26
CA MET A 1 -5.66 -47.17 -33.59
C MET A 1 -4.64 -46.25 -32.95
N PRO A 2 -4.60 -46.13 -31.61
CA PRO A 2 -3.64 -45.31 -30.89
C PRO A 2 -2.46 -46.15 -30.37
N VAL A 3 -1.26 -45.59 -30.36
CA VAL A 3 -0.10 -46.17 -29.66
C VAL A 3 0.19 -45.29 -28.45
N ALA A 4 -0.07 -45.85 -27.27
CA ALA A 4 0.22 -45.25 -25.98
C ALA A 4 1.68 -45.57 -25.59
N MET A 5 2.48 -44.55 -25.30
CA MET A 5 3.76 -44.71 -24.60
C MET A 5 3.53 -44.67 -23.10
N TRP A 6 3.86 -45.78 -22.44
CA TRP A 6 3.94 -45.92 -20.99
C TRP A 6 5.36 -45.58 -20.53
N PHE A 7 5.48 -44.70 -19.54
CA PHE A 7 6.71 -44.55 -18.74
C PHE A 7 6.47 -45.13 -17.34
N SER A 8 7.33 -46.07 -16.96
CA SER A 8 7.32 -46.80 -15.69
C SER A 8 8.13 -46.04 -14.62
N PRO A 9 7.69 -46.00 -13.34
CA PRO A 9 8.43 -45.33 -12.28
C PRO A 9 9.56 -46.21 -11.72
N ALA A 10 10.76 -45.64 -11.62
CA ALA A 10 11.92 -46.27 -10.99
C ALA A 10 11.71 -46.38 -9.47
N SER A 11 11.76 -47.61 -8.97
CA SER A 11 11.68 -47.96 -7.56
C SER A 11 13.07 -47.86 -6.92
N PHE A 12 13.25 -47.00 -5.92
CA PHE A 12 14.49 -46.97 -5.13
C PHE A 12 14.31 -47.75 -3.82
N ARG A 13 15.23 -48.71 -3.61
CA ARG A 13 15.23 -49.71 -2.53
C ARG A 13 15.56 -49.11 -1.16
N VAL A 14 14.86 -49.61 -0.14
CA VAL A 14 15.17 -49.44 1.29
C VAL A 14 16.13 -50.57 1.74
N PRO A 15 17.21 -50.28 2.49
CA PRO A 15 18.11 -51.31 3.03
C PRO A 15 17.54 -52.01 4.28
N PRO A 16 17.97 -53.25 4.59
CA PRO A 16 17.37 -54.08 5.64
C PRO A 16 17.75 -53.64 7.06
N ARG A 17 16.83 -53.86 8.01
CA ARG A 17 17.00 -53.67 9.46
C ARG A 17 17.66 -54.91 10.08
N GLY A 18 18.68 -54.71 10.91
CA GLY A 18 19.24 -55.73 11.80
C GLY A 18 18.40 -55.92 13.08
N PRO A 19 18.47 -57.08 13.74
CA PRO A 19 17.58 -57.42 14.85
C PRO A 19 18.11 -56.91 16.20
N GLY A 20 17.21 -56.39 17.04
CA GLY A 20 17.41 -56.30 18.49
C GLY A 20 17.73 -54.91 19.06
N MET A 21 16.75 -54.01 19.12
CA MET A 21 16.69 -52.97 20.17
C MET A 21 15.28 -52.39 20.29
N THR A 22 14.79 -52.31 21.53
CA THR A 22 13.46 -51.86 21.97
C THR A 22 13.26 -50.35 21.82
N PRO A 23 12.04 -49.85 21.53
CA PRO A 23 11.77 -48.42 21.42
C PRO A 23 11.28 -47.81 22.75
N GLY A 24 12.00 -46.82 23.28
CA GLY A 24 11.54 -45.97 24.39
C GLY A 24 12.69 -45.25 25.13
N GLU A 25 12.63 -43.91 25.16
CA GLU A 25 13.47 -42.96 25.93
C GLU A 25 14.95 -42.82 25.51
N ARG A 26 15.65 -41.67 25.56
CA ARG A 26 15.47 -40.21 25.79
C ARG A 26 16.74 -39.57 25.13
N ALA A 27 16.84 -38.29 24.75
CA ALA A 27 17.24 -37.15 25.60
C ALA A 27 17.75 -35.99 24.69
N PRO A 28 17.76 -34.72 25.14
CA PRO A 28 18.03 -33.52 24.32
C PRO A 28 19.52 -33.14 24.21
N PRO A 29 19.93 -32.33 23.21
CA PRO A 29 21.33 -31.97 23.01
C PRO A 29 21.72 -30.67 23.74
N TRP A 30 22.23 -30.77 24.96
CA TRP A 30 23.23 -29.85 25.49
C TRP A 30 24.13 -30.57 26.50
N ALA A 31 25.43 -30.65 26.17
CA ALA A 31 26.60 -31.22 26.88
C ALA A 31 27.34 -32.09 25.85
N VAL A 32 28.44 -31.63 25.26
CA VAL A 32 29.83 -31.59 25.76
C VAL A 32 30.52 -30.44 24.99
N GLY A 33 31.26 -29.49 25.55
CA GLY A 33 32.46 -29.63 26.39
C GLY A 33 33.69 -29.24 25.56
N ARG A 34 34.40 -28.20 26.01
CA ARG A 34 35.48 -27.44 25.34
C ARG A 34 36.68 -28.28 24.87
N ALA A 35 37.30 -27.86 23.76
CA ALA A 35 38.74 -28.00 23.55
C ALA A 35 39.30 -26.74 22.85
N LEU A 36 40.42 -26.27 23.38
CA LEU A 36 41.16 -25.06 23.04
C LEU A 36 41.85 -25.19 21.67
N GLY A 37 41.85 -24.11 20.90
CA GLY A 37 42.62 -24.00 19.66
C GLY A 37 42.94 -22.54 19.35
N THR A 38 44.05 -22.04 19.89
CA THR A 38 44.58 -20.71 19.58
C THR A 38 45.19 -20.71 18.19
N SER A 39 44.54 -20.07 17.22
CA SER A 39 45.13 -19.82 15.90
C SER A 39 45.54 -18.35 15.80
N ARG A 40 46.83 -18.09 16.02
CA ARG A 40 47.47 -16.82 15.67
C ARG A 40 47.62 -16.79 14.15
N LEU A 41 46.91 -15.89 13.47
CA LEU A 41 47.20 -15.55 12.08
C LEU A 41 48.05 -14.29 12.03
N ARG A 42 49.17 -14.45 11.33
CA ARG A 42 50.29 -13.53 11.17
C ARG A 42 49.87 -12.30 10.36
N VAL A 43 50.18 -11.12 10.88
CA VAL A 43 50.18 -9.87 10.14
C VAL A 43 51.49 -9.82 9.34
N GLY A 44 51.40 -9.79 8.02
CA GLY A 44 52.56 -9.59 7.13
C GLY A 44 53.02 -8.13 7.13
N PRO A 45 54.32 -7.85 6.99
CA PRO A 45 54.88 -6.51 7.12
C PRO A 45 54.58 -5.63 5.89
N VAL A 46 54.21 -4.39 6.16
CA VAL A 46 54.11 -3.29 5.17
C VAL A 46 55.53 -2.87 4.80
N ALA A 47 55.95 -3.19 3.56
CA ALA A 47 57.24 -2.78 3.03
C ALA A 47 57.26 -1.28 2.73
N ARG A 48 58.25 -0.63 3.31
CA ARG A 48 58.62 0.77 3.20
C ARG A 48 59.58 0.88 2.00
N TRP A 49 59.18 1.55 0.92
CA TRP A 49 60.08 1.93 -0.17
C TRP A 49 60.39 3.43 -0.12
N VAL A 50 61.67 3.71 -0.36
CA VAL A 50 62.39 4.97 -0.16
C VAL A 50 62.39 5.81 -1.44
N ARG A 51 62.50 7.14 -1.21
CA ARG A 51 62.95 8.25 -2.07
C ARG A 51 63.59 7.88 -3.42
N ASP A 52 63.15 8.56 -4.49
CA ASP A 52 63.89 9.64 -5.17
C ASP A 52 63.18 10.03 -6.48
N GLY A 53 63.27 11.30 -6.88
CA GLY A 53 62.94 11.75 -8.25
C GLY A 53 61.99 12.94 -8.35
N LEU A 54 62.55 14.15 -8.30
CA LEU A 54 61.93 15.38 -8.79
C LEU A 54 61.90 15.36 -10.33
N ALA A 55 60.73 15.54 -10.94
CA ALA A 55 60.57 16.01 -12.31
C ALA A 55 59.27 16.84 -12.43
N PRO A 56 59.30 17.99 -13.13
CA PRO A 56 58.18 18.93 -13.15
C PRO A 56 57.14 18.47 -14.18
N LEU A 57 55.94 18.13 -13.73
CA LEU A 57 54.79 17.95 -14.62
C LEU A 57 53.99 19.26 -14.64
N ALA A 58 53.96 19.85 -15.83
CA ALA A 58 53.28 21.09 -16.16
C ALA A 58 51.81 21.08 -15.69
N VAL A 59 51.44 22.09 -14.90
CA VAL A 59 50.05 22.39 -14.57
C VAL A 59 49.40 22.96 -15.83
N ALA A 60 48.72 22.10 -16.59
CA ALA A 60 47.77 22.54 -17.59
C ALA A 60 46.52 23.07 -16.85
N LEU A 61 46.42 24.39 -16.74
CA LEU A 61 45.18 25.09 -16.37
C LEU A 61 44.13 24.80 -17.46
N MET A 62 43.39 23.69 -17.31
CA MET A 62 42.13 23.54 -18.02
C MET A 62 41.15 24.54 -17.41
N ALA A 63 40.86 25.59 -18.16
CA ALA A 63 39.70 26.43 -17.94
C ALA A 63 38.46 25.55 -17.99
N PHE A 64 37.97 25.13 -16.82
CA PHE A 64 36.66 24.52 -16.70
C PHE A 64 35.65 25.61 -17.03
N GLY A 65 35.19 25.62 -18.28
CA GLY A 65 34.10 26.47 -18.73
C GLY A 65 32.92 26.25 -17.80
N TRP A 66 32.50 27.32 -17.13
CA TRP A 66 31.30 27.35 -16.32
C TRP A 66 30.11 27.19 -17.27
N GLY A 67 29.74 25.95 -17.56
CA GLY A 67 28.51 25.65 -18.26
C GLY A 67 27.34 26.17 -17.42
N PRO A 68 26.34 26.83 -18.01
CA PRO A 68 25.18 27.28 -17.25
C PRO A 68 24.54 26.03 -16.64
N ALA A 69 24.46 26.01 -15.30
CA ALA A 69 23.67 25.04 -14.59
C ALA A 69 22.24 25.16 -15.12
N ALA A 70 21.80 24.17 -15.90
CA ALA A 70 20.42 24.05 -16.27
C ALA A 70 19.61 24.00 -14.97
N ALA A 71 18.90 25.10 -14.68
CA ALA A 71 17.96 25.15 -13.58
C ALA A 71 16.93 24.05 -13.84
N GLN A 72 17.05 22.95 -13.10
CA GLN A 72 16.02 21.94 -13.05
C GLN A 72 14.81 22.64 -12.41
N GLY A 73 13.82 22.97 -13.23
CA GLY A 73 12.56 23.53 -12.77
C GLY A 73 11.93 22.63 -11.69
N PRO A 74 11.02 23.18 -10.87
CA PRO A 74 10.34 22.38 -9.86
C PRO A 74 9.75 21.14 -10.54
N VAL A 75 10.12 19.95 -10.04
CA VAL A 75 9.50 18.70 -10.45
C VAL A 75 8.03 18.81 -10.06
N ALA A 76 7.19 19.21 -11.02
CA ALA A 76 5.75 19.24 -10.85
C ALA A 76 5.33 17.87 -10.32
N ALA A 77 4.46 17.87 -9.32
CA ALA A 77 3.95 16.65 -8.70
C ALA A 77 3.44 15.71 -9.80
N GLN A 78 4.18 14.64 -10.08
CA GLN A 78 3.86 13.69 -11.15
C GLN A 78 2.45 13.10 -10.98
N GLY A 79 1.96 13.01 -9.74
CA GLY A 79 0.58 12.61 -9.43
C GLY A 79 -0.50 13.55 -9.99
N ALA A 80 -0.24 14.85 -10.15
CA ALA A 80 -1.20 15.77 -10.75
C ALA A 80 -1.35 15.54 -12.27
N ALA A 81 -0.26 15.14 -12.94
CA ALA A 81 -0.30 14.80 -14.36
C ALA A 81 -1.01 13.46 -14.63
N GLU A 82 -0.86 12.48 -13.73
CA GLU A 82 -1.57 11.19 -13.82
C GLU A 82 -3.08 11.34 -13.71
N CYS A 83 -3.55 12.30 -12.93
CA CYS A 83 -4.99 12.56 -12.73
C CYS A 83 -5.61 13.54 -13.74
N GLY A 84 -4.80 14.09 -14.64
CA GLY A 84 -5.25 15.05 -15.66
C GLY A 84 -6.41 14.50 -16.49
N ALA A 85 -7.50 15.26 -16.57
CA ALA A 85 -8.63 14.96 -17.43
C ALA A 85 -8.28 15.26 -18.90
N GLY A 86 -8.53 14.29 -19.78
CA GLY A 86 -8.56 14.51 -21.22
C GLY A 86 -9.89 15.07 -21.70
N ALA A 87 -9.99 15.34 -22.99
CA ALA A 87 -11.24 15.75 -23.62
C ALA A 87 -12.32 14.67 -23.47
N ALA A 88 -13.49 15.08 -23.00
CA ALA A 88 -14.66 14.23 -22.90
C ALA A 88 -15.16 13.83 -24.29
N ARG A 89 -15.67 12.61 -24.42
CA ARG A 89 -16.25 12.09 -25.67
C ARG A 89 -17.41 11.16 -25.38
N ALA A 90 -18.44 11.18 -26.22
CA ALA A 90 -19.51 10.21 -26.17
C ALA A 90 -19.02 8.84 -26.70
N ASP A 91 -19.40 7.77 -26.03
CA ASP A 91 -19.15 6.39 -26.43
C ASP A 91 -20.19 5.46 -25.77
N ARG A 92 -20.06 4.16 -25.99
CA ARG A 92 -20.85 3.14 -25.29
C ARG A 92 -19.99 2.00 -24.79
N LEU A 93 -20.41 1.37 -23.71
CA LEU A 93 -19.82 0.11 -23.27
C LEU A 93 -20.16 -0.95 -24.32
N ALA A 94 -19.14 -1.62 -24.88
CA ALA A 94 -19.33 -2.68 -25.87
C ALA A 94 -19.05 -4.06 -25.30
N GLU A 95 -18.13 -4.19 -24.34
CA GLU A 95 -17.82 -5.46 -23.69
C GLU A 95 -17.08 -5.19 -22.38
N VAL A 96 -17.38 -5.99 -21.36
CA VAL A 96 -16.49 -6.13 -20.20
C VAL A 96 -15.57 -7.32 -20.46
N GLY A 97 -14.27 -7.08 -20.54
CA GLY A 97 -13.22 -8.09 -20.61
C GLY A 97 -12.77 -8.58 -19.22
N PRO A 98 -11.77 -9.45 -19.14
CA PRO A 98 -11.22 -9.95 -17.88
C PRO A 98 -10.71 -8.81 -16.97
N ARG A 99 -10.80 -9.00 -15.65
CA ARG A 99 -10.29 -8.05 -14.63
C ARG A 99 -10.81 -6.61 -14.80
N GLY A 100 -12.05 -6.46 -15.25
CA GLY A 100 -12.70 -5.15 -15.36
C GLY A 100 -12.23 -4.27 -16.50
N GLU A 101 -11.48 -4.83 -17.47
CA GLU A 101 -11.19 -4.11 -18.70
C GLU A 101 -12.48 -3.85 -19.48
N ILE A 102 -12.73 -2.61 -19.89
CA ILE A 102 -13.90 -2.25 -20.68
C ILE A 102 -13.45 -1.95 -22.10
N ARG A 103 -14.07 -2.60 -23.07
CA ARG A 103 -13.98 -2.23 -24.49
C ARG A 103 -15.18 -1.37 -24.83
N LEU A 104 -14.91 -0.18 -25.36
CA LEU A 104 -15.92 0.75 -25.82
C LEU A 104 -16.33 0.44 -27.27
N ALA A 105 -17.46 0.99 -27.72
CA ALA A 105 -17.97 0.81 -29.08
C ALA A 105 -17.01 1.39 -30.14
N SER A 106 -16.28 2.45 -29.79
CA SER A 106 -15.16 2.97 -30.60
C SER A 106 -13.98 2.00 -30.76
N GLY A 107 -13.95 0.89 -30.01
CA GLY A 107 -12.82 -0.05 -29.93
C GLY A 107 -11.76 0.35 -28.90
N ALA A 108 -11.89 1.51 -28.26
CA ALA A 108 -10.99 1.93 -27.19
C ALA A 108 -11.07 0.98 -25.98
N ARG A 109 -9.92 0.68 -25.38
CA ARG A 109 -9.80 -0.16 -24.18
C ARG A 109 -9.57 0.73 -22.97
N VAL A 110 -10.43 0.63 -21.97
CA VAL A 110 -10.39 1.49 -20.78
C VAL A 110 -10.44 0.69 -19.49
N LEU A 111 -9.86 1.26 -18.44
CA LEU A 111 -10.01 0.82 -17.06
C LEU A 111 -10.73 1.92 -16.28
N LEU A 112 -11.69 1.54 -15.43
CA LEU A 112 -12.25 2.49 -14.48
C LEU A 112 -11.16 2.94 -13.51
N ASP A 113 -10.99 4.26 -13.40
CA ASP A 113 -9.94 4.79 -12.55
C ASP A 113 -10.26 4.63 -11.05
N SER A 114 -9.20 4.63 -10.22
CA SER A 114 -9.30 4.64 -8.76
C SER A 114 -10.09 3.46 -8.14
N LEU A 115 -10.24 2.36 -8.89
CA LEU A 115 -10.85 1.12 -8.43
C LEU A 115 -9.91 -0.08 -8.61
N ARG A 116 -10.01 -1.02 -7.67
CA ARG A 116 -9.51 -2.37 -7.80
C ARG A 116 -10.65 -3.31 -8.15
N TRP A 117 -10.50 -3.97 -9.28
CA TRP A 117 -11.39 -5.06 -9.68
C TRP A 117 -11.25 -6.25 -8.71
N PRO A 118 -12.34 -6.89 -8.29
CA PRO A 118 -12.26 -8.03 -7.37
C PRO A 118 -11.63 -9.27 -8.02
N ASP A 119 -10.78 -9.97 -7.27
CA ASP A 119 -10.14 -11.21 -7.72
C ASP A 119 -11.02 -12.45 -7.42
N GLU A 120 -11.88 -12.35 -6.40
CA GLU A 120 -12.79 -13.40 -5.97
C GLU A 120 -13.87 -13.69 -7.05
N PRO A 121 -14.03 -14.95 -7.51
CA PRO A 121 -14.88 -15.27 -8.67
C PRO A 121 -16.35 -14.84 -8.55
N GLU A 122 -16.92 -14.87 -7.35
CA GLU A 122 -18.30 -14.43 -7.13
C GLU A 122 -18.44 -12.92 -7.27
N ALA A 123 -17.50 -12.16 -6.68
CA ALA A 123 -17.47 -10.70 -6.77
C ALA A 123 -17.13 -10.23 -8.20
N ASP A 124 -16.23 -10.90 -8.92
CA ASP A 124 -15.97 -10.65 -10.35
C ASP A 124 -17.24 -10.79 -11.18
N ARG A 125 -17.98 -11.90 -11.02
CA ARG A 125 -19.25 -12.11 -11.74
C ARG A 125 -20.28 -11.04 -11.41
N ALA A 126 -20.40 -10.64 -10.15
CA ALA A 126 -21.33 -9.61 -9.72
C ALA A 126 -20.98 -8.23 -10.28
N ALA A 127 -19.71 -7.83 -10.22
CA ALA A 127 -19.21 -6.57 -10.77
C ALA A 127 -19.40 -6.51 -12.31
N ARG A 128 -19.08 -7.61 -12.99
CA ARG A 128 -19.30 -7.76 -14.44
C ARG A 128 -20.77 -7.63 -14.82
N ALA A 129 -21.65 -8.38 -14.15
CA ALA A 129 -23.08 -8.32 -14.41
C ALA A 129 -23.65 -6.90 -14.20
N TRP A 130 -23.14 -6.19 -13.19
CA TRP A 130 -23.54 -4.81 -12.92
C TRP A 130 -23.16 -3.85 -14.06
N LEU A 131 -21.98 -4.01 -14.66
CA LEU A 131 -21.56 -3.22 -15.83
C LEU A 131 -22.32 -3.61 -17.11
N GLU A 132 -22.51 -4.91 -17.37
CA GLU A 132 -23.23 -5.40 -18.55
C GLU A 132 -24.70 -4.93 -18.55
N ALA A 133 -25.34 -4.83 -17.38
CA ALA A 133 -26.69 -4.27 -17.25
C ALA A 133 -26.81 -2.80 -17.71
N ARG A 134 -25.68 -2.10 -17.89
CA ARG A 134 -25.61 -0.69 -18.31
C ARG A 134 -25.11 -0.51 -19.75
N ARG A 135 -24.93 -1.61 -20.48
CA ARG A 135 -24.36 -1.64 -21.83
C ARG A 135 -25.15 -0.83 -22.87
N ALA A 136 -26.47 -0.72 -22.69
CA ALA A 136 -27.35 -0.03 -23.63
C ALA A 136 -27.29 1.50 -23.53
N GLY A 137 -26.81 2.06 -22.42
CA GLY A 137 -26.77 3.50 -22.20
C GLY A 137 -25.58 4.18 -22.88
N ASP A 138 -25.78 5.43 -23.29
CA ASP A 138 -24.70 6.29 -23.76
C ASP A 138 -23.86 6.78 -22.57
N LEU A 139 -22.54 6.88 -22.80
CA LEU A 139 -21.55 7.23 -21.79
C LEU A 139 -20.74 8.44 -22.27
N THR A 140 -20.61 9.45 -21.41
CA THR A 140 -19.53 10.41 -21.50
C THR A 140 -18.26 9.80 -20.90
N VAL A 141 -17.24 9.62 -21.74
CA VAL A 141 -15.93 9.07 -21.39
C VAL A 141 -14.95 10.21 -21.18
N VAL A 142 -14.43 10.34 -19.96
CA VAL A 142 -13.39 11.32 -19.61
C VAL A 142 -12.09 10.58 -19.34
N PRO A 143 -11.13 10.58 -20.27
CA PRO A 143 -9.87 9.87 -20.07
C PRO A 143 -9.01 10.50 -18.97
N ARG A 144 -8.23 9.68 -18.27
CA ARG A 144 -7.30 10.08 -17.20
C ARG A 144 -5.88 9.64 -17.54
N GLY A 145 -4.95 10.58 -17.47
CA GLY A 145 -3.53 10.31 -17.69
C GLY A 145 -3.21 9.70 -19.06
N ALA A 146 -2.00 9.14 -19.18
CA ALA A 146 -1.55 8.44 -20.37
C ALA A 146 -2.05 6.98 -20.41
N PRO A 147 -2.14 6.35 -21.60
CA PRO A 147 -2.36 4.91 -21.68
C PRO A 147 -1.23 4.13 -21.01
N ASP A 148 -1.54 2.94 -20.54
CA ASP A 148 -0.53 1.99 -20.08
C ASP A 148 0.22 1.31 -21.26
N ARG A 149 1.22 0.50 -20.93
CA ARG A 149 2.04 -0.24 -21.91
C ARG A 149 1.26 -1.24 -22.78
N TRP A 150 0.01 -1.53 -22.44
CA TRP A 150 -0.88 -2.41 -23.20
C TRP A 150 -1.94 -1.63 -23.99
N GLY A 151 -1.82 -0.30 -24.04
CA GLY A 151 -2.73 0.58 -24.77
C GLY A 151 -4.07 0.81 -24.08
N ARG A 152 -4.23 0.38 -22.83
CA ARG A 152 -5.46 0.63 -22.05
C ARG A 152 -5.35 2.00 -21.40
N ARG A 153 -6.46 2.73 -21.33
CA ARG A 153 -6.49 4.06 -20.73
C ARG A 153 -7.40 4.10 -19.51
N ARG A 154 -6.96 4.72 -18.42
CA ARG A 154 -7.84 5.01 -17.28
C ARG A 154 -8.89 6.04 -17.70
N ALA A 155 -10.12 5.89 -17.26
CA ALA A 155 -11.18 6.83 -17.61
C ALA A 155 -12.30 6.85 -16.55
N ASP A 156 -12.97 8.00 -16.48
CA ASP A 156 -14.29 8.10 -15.87
C ASP A 156 -15.33 7.84 -16.93
N LEU A 157 -16.30 6.98 -16.61
CA LEU A 157 -17.40 6.63 -17.50
C LEU A 157 -18.69 7.12 -16.84
N VAL A 158 -19.22 8.22 -17.34
CA VAL A 158 -20.41 8.89 -16.79
C VAL A 158 -21.61 8.56 -17.67
N PRO A 159 -22.62 7.82 -17.18
CA PRO A 159 -23.87 7.66 -17.91
C PRO A 159 -24.59 9.00 -18.06
N GLU A 160 -25.14 9.29 -19.24
CA GLU A 160 -25.88 10.54 -19.50
C GLU A 160 -27.10 10.70 -18.56
N ASP A 161 -27.78 9.58 -18.25
CA ASP A 161 -28.98 9.56 -17.40
C ASP A 161 -28.67 9.31 -15.90
N GLY A 162 -27.38 9.29 -15.53
CA GLY A 162 -26.93 8.79 -14.23
C GLY A 162 -26.49 9.88 -13.26
N GLU A 163 -26.92 9.80 -12.00
CA GLU A 163 -26.40 10.64 -10.92
C GLU A 163 -24.94 10.31 -10.54
N ALA A 164 -24.53 9.05 -10.73
CA ALA A 164 -23.19 8.58 -10.42
C ALA A 164 -22.55 7.90 -11.63
N ASP A 165 -21.25 8.15 -11.79
CA ASP A 165 -20.45 7.47 -12.81
C ASP A 165 -20.28 5.97 -12.46
N LEU A 166 -19.82 5.17 -13.44
CA LEU A 166 -19.74 3.72 -13.27
C LEU A 166 -18.80 3.31 -12.12
N ALA A 167 -17.71 4.04 -11.89
CA ALA A 167 -16.81 3.74 -10.78
C ALA A 167 -17.46 4.02 -9.41
N GLY A 168 -18.15 5.16 -9.28
CA GLY A 168 -18.94 5.50 -8.10
C GLY A 168 -20.03 4.48 -7.80
N GLY A 169 -20.74 4.02 -8.84
CA GLY A 169 -21.77 2.99 -8.71
C GLY A 169 -21.23 1.64 -8.22
N LEU A 170 -20.10 1.17 -8.78
CA LEU A 170 -19.46 -0.07 -8.31
C LEU A 170 -18.99 0.03 -6.85
N ALA A 171 -18.38 1.15 -6.46
CA ALA A 171 -17.95 1.40 -5.10
C ALA A 171 -19.14 1.43 -4.12
N ALA A 172 -20.22 2.15 -4.47
CA ALA A 172 -21.43 2.27 -3.65
C ALA A 172 -22.20 0.94 -3.49
N ALA A 173 -22.13 0.07 -4.49
CA ALA A 173 -22.70 -1.28 -4.45
C ALA A 173 -21.79 -2.31 -3.73
N GLY A 174 -20.58 -1.92 -3.34
CA GLY A 174 -19.61 -2.82 -2.72
C GLY A 174 -19.06 -3.88 -3.69
N LEU A 175 -19.02 -3.59 -4.98
CA LEU A 175 -18.58 -4.51 -6.04
C LEU A 175 -17.11 -4.31 -6.45
N ALA A 176 -16.50 -3.21 -6.02
CA ALA A 176 -15.08 -2.93 -6.20
C ALA A 176 -14.55 -2.15 -4.99
N ALA A 177 -13.26 -2.31 -4.67
CA ALA A 177 -12.59 -1.52 -3.64
C ALA A 177 -11.94 -0.27 -4.26
N VAL A 178 -11.87 0.83 -3.51
CA VAL A 178 -11.18 2.05 -3.98
C VAL A 178 -9.69 1.91 -3.74
N ASP A 179 -8.92 2.00 -4.81
CA ASP A 179 -7.49 1.75 -4.84
C ASP A 179 -6.87 2.46 -6.06
N PRO A 180 -5.77 3.22 -5.91
CA PRO A 180 -5.05 3.78 -7.06
C PRO A 180 -4.37 2.68 -7.93
N GLY A 181 -4.22 1.47 -7.39
CA GLY A 181 -3.48 0.40 -8.05
C GLY A 181 -2.00 0.75 -8.16
N GLU A 182 -1.45 0.72 -9.37
CA GLU A 182 -0.05 1.10 -9.63
C GLU A 182 0.17 2.63 -9.72
N ALA A 183 -0.90 3.44 -9.62
CA ALA A 183 -0.79 4.89 -9.75
C ALA A 183 -0.22 5.54 -8.47
N ASP A 184 0.46 6.67 -8.66
CA ASP A 184 1.12 7.42 -7.60
C ASP A 184 0.20 8.44 -6.91
N ALA A 185 -1.05 8.53 -7.37
CA ALA A 185 -2.12 9.34 -6.82
C ALA A 185 -3.46 8.60 -6.88
N LEU A 186 -4.31 8.79 -5.87
CA LEU A 186 -5.72 8.43 -5.95
C LEU A 186 -6.47 9.60 -6.58
N CYS A 187 -6.74 9.51 -7.88
CA CYS A 187 -7.31 10.64 -8.62
C CYS A 187 -8.76 10.95 -8.21
N ARG A 188 -9.44 10.00 -7.57
CA ARG A 188 -10.85 10.13 -7.18
C ARG A 188 -11.06 9.79 -5.71
N PRO A 189 -10.51 10.60 -4.79
CA PRO A 189 -10.60 10.33 -3.35
C PRO A 189 -12.06 10.36 -2.84
N ALA A 190 -12.96 11.06 -3.54
CA ALA A 190 -14.39 11.06 -3.22
C ALA A 190 -15.03 9.65 -3.26
N LEU A 191 -14.49 8.70 -4.03
CA LEU A 191 -14.98 7.32 -4.07
C LEU A 191 -14.88 6.62 -2.71
N LEU A 192 -13.94 7.03 -1.85
CA LEU A 192 -13.78 6.49 -0.50
C LEU A 192 -15.07 6.65 0.33
N ARG A 193 -15.84 7.73 0.11
CA ARG A 193 -17.13 7.94 0.78
C ARG A 193 -18.21 6.98 0.28
N ALA A 194 -18.26 6.72 -1.02
CA ALA A 194 -19.18 5.76 -1.61
C ALA A 194 -18.89 4.33 -1.08
N GLU A 195 -17.61 3.96 -1.05
CA GLU A 195 -17.16 2.69 -0.49
C GLU A 195 -17.46 2.61 1.02
N ALA A 196 -17.27 3.69 1.78
CA ALA A 196 -17.62 3.73 3.20
C ALA A 196 -19.11 3.44 3.44
N GLY A 197 -20.00 3.98 2.61
CA GLY A 197 -21.42 3.65 2.64
C GLY A 197 -21.70 2.17 2.36
N ALA A 198 -21.00 1.56 1.40
CA ALA A 198 -21.11 0.14 1.11
C ALA A 198 -20.61 -0.73 2.28
N ARG A 199 -19.49 -0.35 2.91
CA ARG A 199 -18.95 -1.01 4.11
C ARG A 199 -19.90 -0.96 5.29
N ALA A 200 -20.46 0.22 5.60
CA ALA A 200 -21.39 0.39 6.70
C ALA A 200 -22.66 -0.46 6.56
N ARG A 201 -23.07 -0.74 5.32
CA ARG A 201 -24.23 -1.60 5.00
C ARG A 201 -23.88 -3.08 4.78
N GLY A 202 -22.60 -3.46 4.86
CA GLY A 202 -22.15 -4.83 4.63
C GLY A 202 -22.43 -5.34 3.21
N LEU A 203 -22.30 -4.49 2.19
CA LEU A 203 -22.60 -4.84 0.80
C LEU A 203 -21.43 -5.53 0.10
N GLY A 204 -21.73 -6.51 -0.75
CA GLY A 204 -20.77 -7.13 -1.66
C GLY A 204 -19.49 -7.61 -0.96
N LEU A 205 -18.35 -7.04 -1.34
CA LEU A 205 -17.01 -7.30 -0.77
C LEU A 205 -16.95 -7.07 0.75
N TRP A 206 -17.86 -6.27 1.29
CA TRP A 206 -17.84 -5.81 2.68
C TRP A 206 -18.77 -6.58 3.62
N ARG A 207 -19.32 -7.71 3.17
CA ARG A 207 -20.18 -8.59 4.00
C ARG A 207 -19.43 -9.16 5.21
N ALA A 208 -18.15 -9.48 5.03
CA ALA A 208 -17.29 -9.97 6.10
C ALA A 208 -16.68 -8.80 6.88
N PRO A 209 -16.43 -8.96 8.20
CA PRO A 209 -15.74 -7.94 8.98
C PRO A 209 -14.33 -7.72 8.44
N LEU A 210 -13.84 -6.48 8.57
CA LEU A 210 -12.47 -6.15 8.20
C LEU A 210 -11.49 -6.84 9.15
N PRO A 211 -10.37 -7.37 8.65
CA PRO A 211 -9.33 -7.94 9.50
C PRO A 211 -8.75 -6.88 10.45
N GLU A 212 -8.43 -7.31 11.67
CA GLU A 212 -7.77 -6.49 12.67
C GLU A 212 -6.25 -6.47 12.44
N ALA A 213 -5.63 -5.30 12.50
CA ALA A 213 -4.20 -5.11 12.21
C ALA A 213 -3.28 -5.88 13.16
N ARG A 214 -3.77 -6.23 14.34
CA ARG A 214 -3.04 -7.04 15.34
C ARG A 214 -3.16 -8.56 15.11
N ASP A 215 -4.02 -9.00 14.21
CA ASP A 215 -4.22 -10.42 13.90
C ASP A 215 -3.25 -10.88 12.80
N GLY A 216 -2.00 -11.12 13.21
CA GLY A 216 -0.95 -11.62 12.31
C GLY A 216 -1.34 -12.88 11.52
N PRO A 217 -1.87 -13.94 12.17
CA PRO A 217 -2.32 -15.15 11.49
C PRO A 217 -3.38 -14.91 10.41
N ALA A 218 -4.41 -14.10 10.69
CA ALA A 218 -5.44 -13.77 9.70
C ALA A 218 -4.85 -13.01 8.50
N LEU A 219 -3.96 -12.05 8.75
CA LEU A 219 -3.29 -11.30 7.67
C LEU A 219 -2.36 -12.19 6.84
N ARG A 220 -1.69 -13.18 7.44
CA ARG A 220 -0.88 -14.16 6.69
C ARG A 220 -1.71 -15.01 5.73
N ALA A 221 -2.92 -15.38 6.12
CA ALA A 221 -3.86 -16.08 5.24
C ALA A 221 -4.29 -15.23 4.03
N LEU A 222 -4.15 -13.90 4.13
CA LEU A 222 -4.47 -12.93 3.09
C LEU A 222 -3.23 -12.47 2.28
N ALA A 223 -2.10 -13.16 2.39
CA ALA A 223 -0.89 -12.83 1.64
C ALA A 223 -1.14 -12.74 0.12
N GLY A 224 -0.65 -11.68 -0.49
CA GLY A 224 -0.83 -11.37 -1.92
C GLY A 224 -2.20 -10.79 -2.27
N ARG A 225 -3.12 -10.64 -1.31
CA ARG A 225 -4.44 -10.05 -1.54
C ARG A 225 -4.47 -8.59 -1.11
N PHE A 226 -5.28 -7.81 -1.81
CA PHE A 226 -5.65 -6.48 -1.35
C PHE A 226 -6.63 -6.60 -0.18
N VAL A 227 -6.38 -5.83 0.87
CA VAL A 227 -7.19 -5.81 2.08
C VAL A 227 -7.42 -4.38 2.54
N VAL A 228 -8.48 -4.20 3.31
CA VAL A 228 -8.72 -3.01 4.13
C VAL A 228 -8.68 -3.47 5.58
N VAL A 229 -7.71 -2.99 6.33
CA VAL A 229 -7.40 -3.42 7.71
C VAL A 229 -7.70 -2.26 8.65
N GLU A 230 -8.26 -2.55 9.83
CA GLU A 230 -8.42 -1.56 10.89
C GLU A 230 -7.55 -1.90 12.08
N GLY A 231 -7.05 -0.88 12.79
CA GLY A 231 -6.32 -1.10 14.02
C GLY A 231 -5.85 0.18 14.67
N ARG A 232 -5.37 0.08 15.91
CA ARG A 232 -4.75 1.19 16.61
C ARG A 232 -3.26 1.21 16.31
N VAL A 233 -2.74 2.31 15.79
CA VAL A 233 -1.30 2.45 15.57
C VAL A 233 -0.62 2.49 16.93
N ARG A 234 0.33 1.61 17.15
CA ARG A 234 1.06 1.51 18.41
C ARG A 234 2.32 2.38 18.42
N HIS A 235 3.02 2.40 17.29
CA HIS A 235 4.27 3.13 17.16
C HIS A 235 4.43 3.67 15.74
N VAL A 236 4.95 4.90 15.64
CA VAL A 236 5.38 5.48 14.36
C VAL A 236 6.89 5.63 14.39
N GLY A 237 7.57 4.92 13.48
CA GLY A 237 9.01 4.95 13.33
C GLY A 237 9.41 5.67 12.05
N GLU A 238 9.87 6.92 12.17
CA GLU A 238 10.39 7.67 11.02
C GLU A 238 11.87 7.34 10.77
N ARG A 239 12.24 7.01 9.53
CA ARG A 239 13.62 6.76 9.10
C ARG A 239 13.91 7.51 7.81
N ALA A 240 15.18 7.58 7.43
CA ALA A 240 15.64 8.38 6.30
C ALA A 240 14.92 8.06 4.96
N ALA A 241 14.55 6.79 4.73
CA ALA A 241 13.92 6.34 3.49
C ALA A 241 12.41 6.01 3.60
N ARG A 242 11.96 5.59 4.79
CA ARG A 242 10.59 5.10 5.02
C ARG A 242 10.12 5.43 6.42
N THR A 243 8.81 5.60 6.56
CA THR A 243 8.11 5.64 7.84
C THR A 243 7.37 4.33 8.05
N TYR A 244 7.41 3.83 9.28
CA TYR A 244 6.76 2.58 9.70
C TYR A 244 5.62 2.91 10.66
N LEU A 245 4.43 2.39 10.40
CA LEU A 245 3.32 2.40 11.35
C LEU A 245 3.13 0.96 11.85
N ASP A 246 3.54 0.72 13.09
CA ASP A 246 3.46 -0.59 13.72
C ASP A 246 2.17 -0.70 14.54
N PHE A 247 1.42 -1.80 14.36
CA PHE A 247 0.16 -2.04 15.08
C PHE A 247 0.32 -2.95 16.31
N VAL A 248 1.50 -3.56 16.48
CA VAL A 248 1.82 -4.50 17.56
C VAL A 248 3.18 -4.21 18.19
N ARG A 249 3.54 -4.92 19.27
CA ARG A 249 4.91 -4.84 19.81
C ARG A 249 5.92 -5.35 18.81
N ARG A 250 7.12 -4.77 18.87
CA ARG A 250 8.27 -5.34 18.16
C ARG A 250 8.44 -6.80 18.62
N GLY A 251 8.38 -7.73 17.65
CA GLY A 251 8.49 -9.16 17.91
C GLY A 251 7.15 -9.90 18.02
N GLU A 252 6.02 -9.17 18.14
CA GLU A 252 4.69 -9.76 17.97
C GLU A 252 4.33 -9.89 16.49
N ASP A 253 3.41 -10.80 16.19
CA ASP A 253 2.92 -11.00 14.84
C ASP A 253 1.71 -10.10 14.57
N GLY A 254 1.90 -9.12 13.69
CA GLY A 254 0.87 -8.16 13.32
C GLY A 254 1.35 -7.24 12.21
N LEU A 255 0.44 -6.39 11.74
CA LEU A 255 0.68 -5.52 10.61
C LEU A 255 1.76 -4.48 10.91
N THR A 256 2.66 -4.31 9.94
CA THR A 256 3.52 -3.13 9.80
C THR A 256 3.16 -2.42 8.50
N VAL A 257 2.77 -1.15 8.56
CA VAL A 257 2.55 -0.35 7.35
C VAL A 257 3.83 0.41 7.03
N THR A 258 4.29 0.32 5.80
CA THR A 258 5.45 1.08 5.33
C THR A 258 5.02 2.18 4.37
N VAL A 259 5.49 3.39 4.62
CA VAL A 259 5.22 4.57 3.80
C VAL A 259 6.54 5.10 3.27
N SER A 260 6.67 5.30 1.95
CA SER A 260 7.87 5.90 1.36
C SER A 260 8.08 7.33 1.90
N LYS A 261 9.32 7.82 1.95
CA LYS A 261 9.59 9.22 2.37
C LYS A 261 8.76 10.25 1.58
N ARG A 262 8.62 10.03 0.26
CA ARG A 262 7.83 10.91 -0.62
C ARG A 262 6.35 10.89 -0.24
N THR A 263 5.77 9.71 -0.02
CA THR A 263 4.37 9.57 0.40
C THR A 263 4.16 10.11 1.80
N TRP A 264 5.10 9.87 2.73
CA TRP A 264 5.03 10.39 4.09
C TRP A 264 5.00 11.92 4.14
N ARG A 265 5.75 12.61 3.28
CA ARG A 265 5.62 14.07 3.14
C ARG A 265 4.21 14.51 2.78
N ARG A 266 3.54 13.82 1.85
CA ARG A 266 2.15 14.10 1.49
C ARG A 266 1.18 13.78 2.63
N VAL A 267 1.44 12.72 3.39
CA VAL A 267 0.68 12.39 4.61
C VAL A 267 0.78 13.53 5.64
N LEU A 268 1.98 14.09 5.84
CA LEU A 268 2.21 15.25 6.72
C LEU A 268 1.50 16.51 6.20
N GLU A 269 1.53 16.76 4.89
CA GLU A 269 0.82 17.88 4.24
C GLU A 269 -0.71 17.76 4.43
N HIS A 270 -1.24 16.55 4.59
CA HIS A 270 -2.63 16.27 4.94
C HIS A 270 -2.91 16.33 6.46
N GLY A 271 -1.97 16.83 7.26
CA GLY A 271 -2.13 17.02 8.71
C GLY A 271 -1.93 15.78 9.56
N LEU A 272 -1.49 14.65 8.98
CA LEU A 272 -1.25 13.41 9.71
C LEU A 272 0.22 13.31 10.13
N THR A 273 0.51 13.65 11.39
CA THR A 273 1.85 13.54 11.98
C THR A 273 2.06 12.19 12.67
N GLY A 274 3.32 11.78 12.86
CA GLY A 274 3.63 10.55 13.61
C GLY A 274 3.09 10.59 15.05
N ALA A 275 3.13 11.76 15.68
CA ALA A 275 2.53 11.97 17.00
C ALA A 275 0.99 11.85 16.95
N GLY A 276 0.33 12.45 15.96
CA GLY A 276 -1.12 12.40 15.80
C GLY A 276 -1.66 11.03 15.37
N LEU A 277 -0.83 10.19 14.77
CA LEU A 277 -1.18 8.81 14.44
C LEU A 277 -0.90 7.82 15.57
N THR A 278 0.11 8.08 16.42
CA THR A 278 0.43 7.17 17.52
C THR A 278 -0.73 7.07 18.50
N GLY A 279 -1.16 5.84 18.77
CA GLY A 279 -2.31 5.56 19.61
C GLY A 279 -3.65 5.80 18.92
N ARG A 280 -3.72 6.28 17.68
CA ARG A 280 -4.99 6.54 16.97
C ARG A 280 -5.52 5.29 16.28
N ARG A 281 -6.84 5.10 16.22
CA ARG A 281 -7.44 4.05 15.39
C ARG A 281 -7.47 4.52 13.94
N VAL A 282 -6.93 3.70 13.06
CA VAL A 282 -6.81 3.99 11.62
C VAL A 282 -7.30 2.80 10.82
N ARG A 283 -7.74 3.08 9.60
CA ARG A 283 -7.96 2.12 8.54
C ARG A 283 -6.86 2.28 7.53
N VAL A 284 -6.23 1.17 7.15
CA VAL A 284 -5.18 1.14 6.14
C VAL A 284 -5.55 0.13 5.06
N ARG A 285 -5.24 0.45 3.81
CA ARG A 285 -5.57 -0.39 2.66
C ARG A 285 -4.35 -0.63 1.77
N GLY A 286 -4.30 -1.82 1.19
CA GLY A 286 -3.22 -2.22 0.28
C GLY A 286 -3.05 -3.73 0.21
N VAL A 287 -2.04 -4.17 -0.56
CA VAL A 287 -1.74 -5.60 -0.71
C VAL A 287 -0.92 -6.09 0.48
N VAL A 288 -1.33 -7.22 1.09
CA VAL A 288 -0.55 -7.84 2.16
C VAL A 288 0.65 -8.57 1.58
N GLU A 289 1.85 -8.14 1.96
CA GLU A 289 3.09 -8.87 1.72
C GLU A 289 3.55 -9.56 3.01
N ILE A 290 4.23 -10.69 2.88
CA ILE A 290 4.87 -11.37 4.02
C ILE A 290 6.37 -11.19 3.92
N ARG A 291 6.94 -10.47 4.88
CA ARG A 291 8.40 -10.38 5.06
C ARG A 291 8.75 -11.09 6.38
N ARG A 292 9.11 -10.33 7.42
CA ARG A 292 9.22 -10.87 8.78
C ARG A 292 7.84 -11.02 9.46
N GLY A 293 6.91 -10.14 9.09
CA GLY A 293 5.50 -10.18 9.44
C GLY A 293 4.64 -9.70 8.27
N PRO A 294 3.32 -9.61 8.44
CA PRO A 294 2.43 -8.94 7.50
C PRO A 294 2.83 -7.47 7.30
N VAL A 295 2.99 -7.07 6.05
CA VAL A 295 3.34 -5.71 5.67
C VAL A 295 2.37 -5.20 4.62
N ILE A 296 1.96 -3.94 4.72
CA ILE A 296 1.28 -3.21 3.65
C ILE A 296 2.14 -2.00 3.28
N GLU A 297 2.48 -1.85 2.00
CA GLU A 297 3.11 -0.64 1.49
C GLU A 297 2.04 0.34 1.00
N VAL A 298 2.07 1.56 1.53
CA VAL A 298 1.13 2.62 1.15
C VAL A 298 1.79 3.58 0.16
N ALA A 299 1.19 3.68 -1.02
CA ALA A 299 1.67 4.54 -2.11
C ALA A 299 1.14 5.98 -2.04
N VAL A 300 -0.08 6.20 -1.52
CA VAL A 300 -0.76 7.50 -1.49
C VAL A 300 -1.36 7.79 -0.12
N PRO A 301 -1.43 9.07 0.32
CA PRO A 301 -1.83 9.41 1.69
C PRO A 301 -3.26 8.98 2.03
N GLU A 302 -4.17 8.94 1.06
CA GLU A 302 -5.57 8.59 1.24
C GLU A 302 -5.80 7.14 1.66
N LEU A 303 -4.79 6.27 1.56
CA LEU A 303 -4.88 4.88 2.01
C LEU A 303 -4.64 4.72 3.52
N VAL A 304 -4.34 5.81 4.25
CA VAL A 304 -4.29 5.86 5.71
C VAL A 304 -5.42 6.78 6.18
N GLU A 305 -6.53 6.19 6.60
CA GLU A 305 -7.73 6.90 7.05
C GLU A 305 -7.82 6.84 8.58
N PRO A 306 -7.69 7.97 9.28
CA PRO A 306 -8.02 7.99 10.70
C PRO A 306 -9.51 7.77 10.94
N LEU A 307 -9.86 6.97 11.94
CA LEU A 307 -11.24 6.60 12.24
C LEU A 307 -11.83 7.35 13.43
N ASP A 308 -10.97 7.95 14.26
CA ASP A 308 -11.41 8.76 15.38
C ASP A 308 -11.77 10.16 14.86
N GLU A 309 -12.97 10.64 15.20
CA GLU A 309 -13.53 11.93 14.75
C GLU A 309 -12.56 13.10 14.99
N ALA A 310 -12.56 14.05 14.06
CA ALA A 310 -12.08 15.40 14.32
C ALA A 310 -13.00 16.04 15.37
N GLY A 311 -12.73 15.78 16.64
CA GLY A 311 -13.59 16.19 17.74
C GLY A 311 -12.86 16.20 19.08
N THR A 312 -11.78 16.98 19.21
CA THR A 312 -11.19 17.25 20.53
C THR A 312 -10.44 18.59 20.65
N GLU A 313 -10.91 19.67 20.02
CA GLU A 313 -10.35 21.02 20.29
C GLU A 313 -11.37 22.12 20.64
N ASP A 314 -12.68 21.86 20.69
CA ASP A 314 -13.66 22.89 21.08
C ASP A 314 -14.20 22.76 22.53
N GLY A 315 -13.80 21.72 23.27
CA GLY A 315 -14.30 21.47 24.62
C GLY A 315 -13.49 22.10 25.76
N ARG A 316 -12.32 22.71 25.49
CA ARG A 316 -11.38 23.14 26.55
C ARG A 316 -11.24 24.65 26.73
N ARG A 317 -11.95 25.47 25.95
CA ARG A 317 -11.95 26.94 26.12
C ARG A 317 -13.15 27.50 26.90
N GLY A 318 -14.09 26.66 27.35
CA GLY A 318 -15.29 27.11 28.08
C GLY A 318 -15.22 27.02 29.62
N ALA A 319 -14.17 26.42 30.21
CA ALA A 319 -14.14 26.12 31.65
C ALA A 319 -13.24 27.05 32.50
N GLU A 320 -12.67 28.11 31.91
CA GLU A 320 -11.90 29.12 32.64
C GLU A 320 -12.47 30.53 32.34
N SER A 321 -13.69 30.80 32.80
CA SER A 321 -14.15 32.17 33.01
C SER A 321 -15.05 32.20 34.24
N GLY A 322 -14.41 31.97 35.39
CA GLY A 322 -15.07 31.99 36.68
C GLY A 322 -14.09 32.25 37.82
N HIS A 323 -13.40 33.39 37.83
CA HIS A 323 -13.03 34.08 39.08
C HIS A 323 -12.36 35.44 38.85
N ALA A 324 -12.59 36.35 39.81
CA ALA A 324 -12.16 37.74 39.94
C ALA A 324 -13.13 38.74 39.24
N GLU A 325 -13.71 39.77 39.88
CA GLU A 325 -13.41 40.45 41.14
C GLU A 325 -14.55 41.45 41.42
N GLY A 326 -14.81 41.82 42.68
CA GLY A 326 -15.66 42.99 42.96
C GLY A 326 -16.28 43.06 44.35
N ARG A 327 -15.46 43.33 45.36
CA ARG A 327 -15.94 43.80 46.67
C ARG A 327 -16.63 45.16 46.48
N GLY A 328 -17.83 45.32 47.04
CA GLY A 328 -18.51 46.59 47.20
C GLY A 328 -19.24 46.64 48.53
N THR A 329 -18.54 47.06 49.57
CA THR A 329 -19.14 47.46 50.84
C THR A 329 -19.95 48.74 50.62
N GLY A 330 -21.25 48.72 50.95
CA GLY A 330 -22.12 49.88 50.81
C GLY A 330 -23.32 49.79 51.74
N ARG A 331 -23.10 50.24 52.98
CA ARG A 331 -24.08 50.48 54.03
C ARG A 331 -24.79 51.80 53.71
N GLU A 332 -26.12 51.85 53.68
CA GLU A 332 -26.97 52.87 54.34
C GLU A 332 -28.44 52.86 53.87
N ARG A 333 -29.31 52.86 54.89
CA ARG A 333 -30.73 53.28 54.99
C ARG A 333 -31.82 52.38 54.41
#